data_AF-A0AAD4Y7B4-F1
#
_entry.id   AF-A0AAD4Y7B4-F1
#
_cell.length_a   1.000
_cell.length_b   1.000
_cell.length_c   1.000
_cell.angle_alpha   90.00
_cell.angle_beta   90.00
_cell.angle_gamma   90.00
#
_symmetry.space_group_name_H-M   'P 1'
#
loop_
_entity.id
_entity.type
_entity.pdbx_description
1 polymer ?
#
loop_
_entity_poly.entity_id
_entity_poly.type
_entity_poly.pdbx_seq_one_letter_code
_entity_poly.pdbx_strand_id
1 'polypeptide(L)'
;MKPVSGRKSPVLYLLGILTVLLCPDSLQAVCQKPEISNGKLSVEKDQYVTPENVTITCDPGYRMVGSQNIFCSENKSWSPDVPKCEKVPAELCEAVLKGQKLLKCLPNALEEKVALELYKLSLEIEKLEQEKRKEEIA
;
A
#
# COMPACT_ATOMS: atom_id res chain seq x y z
N MET A 1 42.88 42.01 -26.46
CA MET A 1 42.80 41.72 -25.01
C MET A 1 43.55 40.40 -24.76
N LYS A 2 44.59 40.38 -23.92
CA LYS A 2 45.35 39.16 -23.59
C LYS A 2 44.74 38.49 -22.35
N PRO A 3 44.65 37.15 -22.27
CA PRO A 3 44.16 36.48 -21.06
C PRO A 3 45.20 36.62 -19.94
N VAL A 4 44.78 37.16 -18.80
CA VAL A 4 45.60 37.23 -17.59
C VAL A 4 45.67 35.82 -16.99
N SER A 5 46.84 35.20 -17.07
CA SER A 5 47.11 33.91 -16.42
C SER A 5 47.25 34.15 -14.91
N GLY A 6 46.16 33.95 -14.18
CA GLY A 6 46.14 34.02 -12.72
C GLY A 6 46.73 32.76 -12.10
N ARG A 7 47.82 32.90 -11.34
CA ARG A 7 48.42 31.82 -10.54
C ARG A 7 47.51 31.55 -9.34
N LYS A 8 46.66 30.52 -9.42
CA LYS A 8 45.74 30.15 -8.33
C LYS A 8 46.56 29.80 -7.08
N SER A 9 46.33 30.50 -5.97
CA SER A 9 47.02 30.26 -4.70
C SER A 9 46.71 28.85 -4.19
N PRO A 10 47.71 28.06 -3.73
CA PRO A 10 47.48 26.73 -3.15
C PRO A 10 46.53 26.77 -1.94
N VAL A 11 46.52 27.89 -1.22
CA VAL A 11 45.64 28.12 -0.06
C VAL A 11 44.18 28.21 -0.50
N LEU A 12 43.89 28.85 -1.65
CA LEU A 12 42.55 28.90 -2.21
C LEU A 12 42.06 27.52 -2.66
N TYR A 13 42.97 26.66 -3.12
CA TYR A 13 42.67 25.27 -3.46
C TYR A 13 42.31 24.45 -2.22
N LEU A 14 43.10 24.57 -1.15
CA LEU A 14 42.85 23.85 0.10
C LEU A 14 41.57 24.34 0.80
N LEU A 15 41.31 25.65 0.80
CA LEU A 15 40.05 26.21 1.28
C LEU A 15 38.86 25.71 0.46
N GLY A 16 39.00 25.64 -0.88
CA GLY A 16 37.98 25.07 -1.77
C GLY A 16 37.66 23.60 -1.46
N ILE A 17 38.67 22.76 -1.26
CA ILE A 17 38.49 21.35 -0.90
C ILE A 17 37.82 21.22 0.48
N LEU A 18 38.26 22.00 1.46
CA LEU A 18 37.69 22.00 2.81
C LEU A 18 36.22 22.46 2.79
N THR A 19 35.86 23.45 1.96
CA THR A 19 34.45 23.86 1.80
C THR A 19 33.58 22.80 1.14
N VAL A 20 34.12 22.00 0.21
CA VAL A 20 33.38 20.88 -0.41
C VAL A 20 33.15 19.75 0.60
N LEU A 21 34.13 19.45 1.45
CA LEU A 21 34.02 18.42 2.50
C LEU A 21 33.11 18.85 3.66
N LEU A 22 32.94 20.16 3.89
CA LEU A 22 32.06 20.73 4.92
C LEU A 22 30.66 21.08 4.38
N CYS A 23 30.35 20.78 3.12
CA CYS A 23 29.06 21.13 2.51
C CYS A 23 28.00 20.04 2.79
N PRO A 24 26.92 20.35 3.55
CA PRO A 24 25.86 19.38 3.88
C PRO A 24 25.01 18.93 2.69
N ASP A 25 25.11 19.59 1.53
CA ASP A 25 24.36 19.28 0.30
C ASP A 25 24.90 18.06 -0.49
N SER A 26 25.96 17.40 -0.01
CA SER A 26 26.57 16.25 -0.71
C SER A 26 26.01 14.88 -0.32
N LEU A 27 25.04 14.81 0.61
CA LEU A 27 24.46 13.57 1.13
C LEU A 27 23.03 13.32 0.62
N GLN A 28 22.75 13.58 -0.66
CA GLN A 28 21.49 13.14 -1.26
C GLN A 28 21.61 11.67 -1.67
N ALA A 29 20.80 10.82 -1.06
CA ALA A 29 20.71 9.43 -1.46
C ALA A 29 19.75 9.29 -2.65
N VAL A 30 20.05 8.32 -3.52
CA VAL A 30 19.26 8.03 -4.71
C VAL A 30 18.76 6.61 -4.60
N CYS A 31 17.44 6.44 -4.63
CA CYS A 31 16.79 5.15 -4.68
C CYS A 31 16.40 4.83 -6.12
N GLN A 32 16.62 3.58 -6.53
CA GLN A 32 16.09 3.09 -7.80
C GLN A 32 14.58 2.89 -7.69
N LYS A 33 13.91 2.89 -8.84
CA LYS A 33 12.48 2.55 -8.94
C LYS A 33 12.16 1.25 -8.17
N PRO A 34 11.19 1.26 -7.25
CA PRO A 34 10.79 0.07 -6.52
C PRO A 34 10.08 -0.90 -7.46
N GLU A 35 10.39 -2.19 -7.33
CA GLU A 35 9.71 -3.24 -8.09
C GLU A 35 8.37 -3.57 -7.43
N ILE A 36 7.27 -3.31 -8.14
CA ILE A 36 5.91 -3.65 -7.71
C ILE A 36 5.25 -4.45 -8.83
N SER A 37 4.82 -5.67 -8.51
CA SER A 37 3.98 -6.49 -9.41
C SER A 37 2.51 -6.30 -9.07
N ASN A 38 1.65 -6.15 -10.07
CA ASN A 38 0.20 -5.95 -9.91
C ASN A 38 -0.14 -4.72 -9.05
N GLY A 39 0.57 -3.63 -9.29
CA GLY A 39 0.35 -2.35 -8.65
C GLY A 39 1.03 -1.22 -9.40
N LYS A 40 0.76 0.01 -8.97
CA LYS A 40 1.18 1.25 -9.62
C LYS A 40 1.76 2.23 -8.61
N LEU A 41 2.73 3.01 -9.05
CA LEU A 41 3.31 4.11 -8.29
C LEU A 41 2.54 5.40 -8.58
N SER A 42 2.37 6.25 -7.57
CA SER A 42 1.73 7.57 -7.73
C SER A 42 2.52 8.49 -8.67
N VAL A 43 3.84 8.35 -8.69
CA VAL A 43 4.76 9.08 -9.55
C VAL A 43 5.78 8.07 -10.04
N GLU A 44 5.86 7.86 -11.36
CA GLU A 44 6.76 6.87 -11.96
C GLU A 44 8.03 7.56 -12.49
N LYS A 45 9.16 7.22 -11.89
CA LYS A 45 10.51 7.68 -12.27
C LYS A 45 11.47 6.51 -12.21
N ASP A 46 12.58 6.61 -12.93
CA ASP A 46 13.66 5.62 -12.80
C ASP A 46 14.42 5.77 -11.48
N GLN A 47 14.49 7.00 -10.95
CA GLN A 47 15.24 7.35 -9.74
C GLN A 47 14.49 8.37 -8.89
N TYR A 48 14.68 8.28 -7.57
CA TYR A 48 14.08 9.13 -6.55
C TYR A 48 15.16 9.63 -5.59
N VAL A 49 15.09 10.90 -5.21
CA VAL A 49 16.08 11.56 -4.35
C VAL A 49 15.51 11.74 -2.94
N THR A 50 16.31 11.53 -1.91
CA THR A 50 15.86 11.69 -0.51
C THR A 50 15.48 13.14 -0.18
N PRO A 51 14.38 13.41 0.56
CA PRO A 51 13.30 12.51 0.98
C PRO A 51 12.08 12.59 0.04
N GLU A 52 12.09 11.87 -1.08
CA GLU A 52 10.92 11.71 -1.95
C GLU A 52 9.99 10.61 -1.46
N ASN A 53 8.69 10.91 -1.42
CA ASN A 53 7.61 9.98 -1.06
C ASN A 53 6.91 9.42 -2.31
N VAL A 54 6.53 8.15 -2.25
CA VAL A 54 5.73 7.48 -3.28
C VAL A 54 4.60 6.71 -2.62
N THR A 55 3.40 6.86 -3.18
CA THR A 55 2.23 6.07 -2.80
C THR A 55 2.05 4.94 -3.78
N ILE A 56 1.81 3.73 -3.27
CA ILE A 56 1.58 2.54 -4.07
C ILE A 56 0.10 2.18 -4.04
N THR A 57 -0.44 1.80 -5.19
CA THR A 57 -1.82 1.32 -5.32
C THR A 57 -1.79 -0.06 -5.98
N CYS A 58 -2.36 -1.08 -5.34
CA CYS A 58 -2.49 -2.40 -5.95
C CYS A 58 -3.59 -2.40 -7.04
N ASP A 59 -3.39 -3.22 -8.07
CA ASP A 59 -4.37 -3.42 -9.13
C ASP A 59 -5.64 -4.11 -8.58
N PRO A 60 -6.79 -3.98 -9.26
CA PRO A 60 -8.02 -4.66 -8.87
C PRO A 60 -7.82 -6.18 -8.69
N GLY A 61 -8.35 -6.71 -7.59
CA GLY A 61 -8.19 -8.13 -7.24
C GLY A 61 -6.89 -8.46 -6.48
N TYR A 62 -6.07 -7.45 -6.16
CA TYR A 62 -4.92 -7.58 -5.28
C TYR A 62 -5.09 -6.75 -4.01
N ARG A 63 -4.60 -7.28 -2.89
CA ARG A 63 -4.53 -6.58 -1.60
C ARG A 63 -3.10 -6.21 -1.28
N MET A 64 -2.95 -5.07 -0.60
CA MET A 64 -1.65 -4.62 -0.13
C MET A 64 -1.21 -5.34 1.14
N VAL A 65 0.04 -5.76 1.17
CA VAL A 65 0.73 -6.28 2.37
C VAL A 65 1.95 -5.41 2.62
N GLY A 66 1.92 -4.63 3.71
CA GLY A 66 2.92 -3.63 4.05
C GLY A 66 2.35 -2.21 4.05
N SER A 67 3.23 -1.21 3.95
CA SER A 67 2.85 0.20 3.96
C SER A 67 2.55 0.73 2.56
N GLN A 68 1.45 1.47 2.43
CA GLN A 68 1.05 2.10 1.17
C GLN A 68 1.99 3.22 0.73
N ASN A 69 2.56 3.92 1.70
CA ASN A 69 3.42 5.07 1.47
C ASN A 69 4.84 4.69 1.88
N ILE A 70 5.78 4.87 0.95
CA ILE A 70 7.20 4.64 1.16
C ILE A 70 7.98 5.89 0.77
N PHE A 71 9.17 6.06 1.36
CA PHE A 71 10.06 7.18 1.07
C PHE A 71 11.47 6.69 0.76
N CYS A 72 12.16 7.42 -0.12
CA CYS A 72 13.58 7.20 -0.32
C CYS A 72 14.33 7.70 0.93
N SER A 73 15.02 6.79 1.62
CA SER A 73 15.79 7.06 2.83
C SER A 73 17.24 7.42 2.50
N GLU A 74 17.90 8.12 3.42
CA GLU A 74 19.32 8.49 3.36
C GLU A 74 20.25 7.28 3.13
N ASN A 75 19.79 6.07 3.48
CA ASN A 75 20.49 4.82 3.26
C ASN A 75 20.41 4.29 1.82
N LYS A 76 19.87 5.06 0.87
CA LYS A 76 19.64 4.65 -0.54
C LYS A 76 18.68 3.46 -0.65
N SER A 77 17.75 3.35 0.30
CA SER A 77 16.74 2.29 0.37
C SER A 77 15.35 2.89 0.57
N TRP A 78 14.33 2.14 0.17
CA TRP A 78 12.95 2.46 0.48
C TRP A 78 12.65 2.18 1.95
N SER A 79 11.91 3.09 2.59
CA SER A 79 11.46 2.93 3.96
C SER A 79 10.01 3.40 4.10
N PRO A 80 9.11 2.63 4.73
CA PRO A 80 9.25 1.19 5.03
C PRO A 80 9.55 0.36 3.78
N ASP A 81 9.81 -0.94 3.96
CA ASP A 81 10.05 -1.84 2.84
C ASP A 81 8.94 -1.78 1.80
N VAL A 82 9.32 -1.98 0.53
CA VAL A 82 8.41 -1.97 -0.60
C VAL A 82 7.28 -2.99 -0.37
N PRO A 83 5.99 -2.58 -0.36
CA PRO A 83 4.87 -3.47 -0.10
C PRO A 83 4.67 -4.48 -1.23
N LYS A 84 3.96 -5.56 -0.93
CA LYS A 84 3.56 -6.56 -1.91
C LYS A 84 2.08 -6.44 -2.23
N CYS A 85 1.72 -6.64 -3.49
CA CYS A 85 0.34 -6.81 -3.91
C CYS A 85 0.05 -8.30 -4.06
N GLU A 86 -0.69 -8.87 -3.12
CA GLU A 86 -1.06 -10.28 -3.10
C GLU A 86 -2.43 -10.48 -3.73
N LYS A 87 -2.59 -11.54 -4.54
CA LYS A 87 -3.87 -11.87 -5.14
C LYS A 87 -4.89 -12.16 -4.05
N VAL A 88 -6.05 -11.50 -4.13
CA VAL A 88 -7.18 -11.79 -3.24
C VAL A 88 -7.72 -13.19 -3.58
N PRO A 89 -7.90 -14.09 -2.58
CA PRO A 89 -8.49 -15.39 -2.81
C PRO A 89 -9.89 -15.26 -3.44
N ALA A 90 -10.19 -16.10 -4.44
CA ALA A 90 -11.47 -16.07 -5.14
C ALA A 90 -12.66 -16.23 -4.18
N GLU A 91 -12.52 -17.09 -3.18
CA GLU A 91 -13.49 -17.31 -2.09
C GLU A 91 -13.90 -16.02 -1.38
N LEU A 92 -12.97 -15.07 -1.20
CA LEU A 92 -13.27 -13.80 -0.55
C LEU A 92 -14.13 -12.92 -1.46
N CYS A 93 -13.81 -12.87 -2.75
CA CYS A 93 -14.63 -12.16 -3.73
C CYS A 93 -16.03 -12.78 -3.83
N GLU A 94 -16.15 -14.11 -3.81
CA GLU A 94 -17.44 -14.79 -3.80
C GLU A 94 -18.27 -14.48 -2.56
N ALA A 95 -17.66 -14.47 -1.38
CA ALA A 95 -18.32 -14.08 -0.14
C ALA A 95 -18.80 -12.63 -0.18
N VAL A 96 -17.96 -11.70 -0.66
CA VAL A 96 -18.32 -10.29 -0.84
C VAL A 96 -19.47 -10.13 -1.83
N LEU A 97 -19.47 -10.87 -2.95
CA LEU A 97 -20.55 -10.84 -3.94
C LEU A 97 -21.87 -11.39 -3.39
N LYS A 98 -21.83 -12.47 -2.59
CA LYS A 98 -23.01 -13.00 -1.89
C LYS A 98 -23.59 -11.95 -0.94
N GLY A 99 -22.73 -11.30 -0.13
CA GLY A 99 -23.14 -10.20 0.75
C GLY A 99 -23.72 -9.01 -0.02
N GLN A 100 -23.06 -8.56 -1.09
CA GLN A 100 -23.54 -7.45 -1.92
C GLN A 100 -24.90 -7.74 -2.56
N LYS A 101 -25.12 -8.98 -3.02
CA LYS A 101 -26.41 -9.40 -3.59
C LYS A 101 -27.51 -9.37 -2.52
N LEU A 102 -27.20 -9.83 -1.31
CA LEU A 102 -28.11 -9.74 -0.17
C LEU A 102 -28.49 -8.29 0.14
N LEU A 103 -27.52 -7.38 0.20
CA LEU A 103 -27.77 -5.95 0.43
C LEU A 103 -28.67 -5.32 -0.65
N LYS A 104 -28.52 -5.73 -1.92
CA LYS A 104 -29.38 -5.27 -3.02
C LYS A 104 -30.81 -5.80 -2.94
N CYS A 105 -31.02 -6.94 -2.28
CA CYS A 105 -32.34 -7.52 -2.09
C CYS A 105 -33.08 -6.93 -0.87
N LEU A 106 -32.37 -6.19 -0.01
CA LEU A 106 -32.96 -5.59 1.19
C LEU A 106 -33.53 -4.20 0.85
N PRO A 107 -34.80 -3.91 1.21
CA PRO A 107 -35.44 -2.64 0.86
C PRO A 107 -34.85 -1.41 1.59
N ASN A 108 -34.20 -1.57 2.76
CA ASN A 108 -33.57 -0.48 3.53
C ASN A 108 -32.50 -0.98 4.54
N ALA A 109 -31.46 -0.18 4.81
CA ALA A 109 -30.42 -0.42 5.81
C ALA A 109 -30.93 -0.40 7.27
N LEU A 110 -32.01 0.33 7.57
CA LEU A 110 -32.65 0.28 8.90
C LEU A 110 -33.38 -1.07 9.14
N GLU A 111 -33.72 -1.76 8.05
CA GLU A 111 -34.28 -3.11 8.05
C GLU A 111 -33.20 -4.18 7.91
N GLU A 112 -31.92 -3.86 7.69
CA GLU A 112 -30.84 -4.87 7.62
C GLU A 112 -30.70 -5.62 8.93
N LYS A 113 -30.73 -4.91 10.07
CA LYS A 113 -30.62 -5.56 11.38
C LYS A 113 -31.86 -6.40 11.67
N VAL A 114 -33.05 -5.91 11.33
CA VAL A 114 -34.31 -6.64 11.56
C VAL A 114 -34.41 -7.83 10.62
N ALA A 115 -34.09 -7.67 9.34
CA ALA A 115 -34.11 -8.73 8.33
C ALA A 115 -33.03 -9.78 8.60
N LEU A 116 -31.85 -9.39 9.06
CA LEU A 116 -30.80 -10.32 9.43
C LEU A 116 -31.17 -11.10 10.70
N GLU A 117 -31.78 -10.46 11.70
CA GLU A 117 -32.30 -11.16 12.88
C GLU A 117 -33.47 -12.09 12.54
N LEU A 118 -34.36 -11.70 11.61
CA LEU A 118 -35.42 -12.57 11.09
C LEU A 118 -34.86 -13.77 10.32
N TYR A 119 -33.85 -13.54 9.46
CA TYR A 119 -33.18 -14.61 8.72
C TYR A 119 -32.41 -15.56 9.64
N LYS A 120 -31.75 -15.02 10.68
CA LYS A 120 -31.12 -15.83 11.73
C LYS A 120 -32.15 -16.66 12.49
N LEU A 121 -33.30 -16.07 12.84
CA LEU A 121 -34.39 -16.75 13.52
C LEU A 121 -34.99 -17.86 12.65
N SER A 122 -35.15 -17.66 11.33
CA SER A 122 -35.65 -18.70 10.43
C SER A 122 -34.70 -19.89 10.35
N LEU A 123 -33.38 -19.66 10.31
CA LEU A 123 -32.39 -20.73 10.32
C LEU A 123 -32.40 -21.52 11.64
N GLU A 124 -32.59 -20.87 12.78
CA GLU A 124 -32.71 -21.56 14.07
C GLU A 124 -34.01 -22.38 14.13
N ILE A 125 -35.13 -21.86 13.60
CA ILE A 125 -36.39 -22.62 13.48
C ILE A 125 -36.17 -23.88 12.63
N GLU A 126 -35.55 -23.76 11.45
CA GLU A 126 -35.24 -24.91 10.59
C GLU A 126 -34.40 -25.97 11.30
N LYS A 127 -33.39 -25.53 12.07
CA LYS A 127 -32.54 -26.41 12.87
C LYS A 127 -33.31 -27.12 13.98
N LEU A 128 -34.12 -26.38 14.74
CA LEU A 128 -34.96 -26.95 15.80
C LEU A 128 -35.99 -27.94 15.24
N GLU A 129 -36.59 -27.64 14.10
CA GLU A 129 -37.48 -28.58 13.42
C GLU A 129 -36.75 -29.86 12.98
N GLN A 130 -35.50 -29.75 12.52
CA GLN A 130 -34.69 -30.92 12.19
C GLN A 130 -34.35 -31.74 13.42
N GLU A 131 -34.01 -31.11 14.54
CA GLU A 131 -33.75 -31.77 15.83
C GLU A 131 -34.99 -32.51 16.32
N LYS A 132 -36.15 -31.83 16.35
CA LYS A 132 -37.43 -32.44 16.70
C LYS A 132 -37.79 -33.62 15.80
N ARG A 133 -37.61 -33.49 14.48
CA ARG A 133 -37.83 -34.60 13.54
C ARG A 133 -36.91 -35.79 13.82
N LYS A 134 -35.69 -35.58 14.32
CA LYS A 134 -34.78 -36.68 14.71
C LYS A 134 -35.23 -37.35 16.00
N GLU A 135 -35.70 -36.58 16.98
CA GLU A 135 -36.26 -37.10 18.24
C GLU A 135 -37.54 -37.91 18.02
N GLU A 136 -38.39 -37.52 17.07
CA GLU A 136 -39.61 -38.26 16.71
C GLU A 136 -39.32 -39.57 15.95
N ILE A 137 -38.12 -39.72 15.38
CA ILE A 137 -37.69 -40.89 14.61
C ILE A 137 -36.74 -41.79 15.44
N ALA A 138 -36.27 -41.34 16.61
CA ALA A 138 -35.40 -42.07 17.52
C ALA A 138 -36.18 -42.89 18.56
#